data_AF-X1CLA3-F1
#
_entry.id   AF-X1CLA3-F1
#
_cell.length_a   1.000
_cell.length_b   1.000
_cell.length_c   1.000
_cell.angle_alpha   90.00
_cell.angle_beta   90.00
_cell.angle_gamma   90.00
#
_symmetry.space_group_name_H-M   'P 1'
#
loop_
_entity.id
_entity.type
_entity.pdbx_description
1 polymer ?
#
loop_
_entity_poly.entity_id
_entity_poly.type
_entity_poly.pdbx_seq_one_letter_code
_entity_poly.pdbx_strand_id
1 'polypeptide(L)'
;RDLQKISDIIEEILSRYSRLEDKNTNPGFIISEKQPSLRLYENAVKEVVSLKNTEKILQSSGAYYKGYKNRRGLIGATASIAWLPISDKTYELIAYRDEEKWGTERVLDESSVKKMDKNCPSTFDNYDYENHHNRIAPNSPCPILYGIRGDDDKELLRAISFIKSEQVNSWMIFETNQGTDDHLQRKTIDSIKPYNSVITKGTVTIKPYTIKGGHVIFTIKDYTGEIDCAAYEPTKNFRNVIRRLD
;
A
#
# COMPACT_ATOMS: atom_id res chain seq x y z
N ARG A 1 24.97 14.35 15.76
CA ARG A 1 24.89 14.27 14.28
C ARG A 1 24.41 15.62 13.78
N ASP A 2 24.89 16.10 12.63
CA ASP A 2 24.53 17.44 12.14
C ASP A 2 23.14 17.39 11.47
N LEU A 3 22.09 17.72 12.24
CA LEU A 3 20.70 17.77 11.77
C LEU A 3 20.54 18.70 10.57
N GLN A 4 21.30 19.79 10.53
CA GLN A 4 21.26 20.75 9.43
C GLN A 4 21.71 20.09 8.14
N LYS A 5 22.86 19.40 8.18
CA LYS A 5 23.38 18.67 7.02
C LYS A 5 22.41 17.61 6.48
N ILE A 6 21.72 16.87 7.37
CA ILE A 6 20.71 15.88 6.95
C ILE A 6 19.52 16.58 6.30
N SER A 7 19.03 17.67 6.90
CA SER A 7 17.94 18.46 6.34
C SER A 7 18.28 18.97 4.94
N ASP A 8 19.47 19.57 4.77
CA ASP A 8 19.90 20.14 3.49
C ASP A 8 19.90 19.09 2.36
N ILE A 9 20.39 17.86 2.64
CA ILE A 9 20.36 16.75 1.69
C ILE A 9 18.93 16.37 1.32
N ILE A 10 18.03 16.24 2.30
CA ILE A 10 16.63 15.89 2.04
C ILE A 10 15.95 16.98 1.20
N GLU A 11 16.20 18.24 1.54
CA GLU A 11 15.64 19.38 0.81
C GLU A 11 16.13 19.45 -0.64
N GLU A 12 17.40 19.16 -0.89
CA GLU A 12 17.97 19.06 -2.24
C GLU A 12 17.27 17.96 -3.05
N ILE A 13 17.12 16.77 -2.48
CA ILE A 13 16.42 15.64 -3.11
C ILE A 13 14.96 15.99 -3.41
N LEU A 14 14.26 16.59 -2.44
CA LEU A 14 12.87 16.98 -2.62
C LEU A 14 12.71 18.05 -3.70
N SER A 15 13.58 19.05 -3.73
CA SER A 15 13.58 20.12 -4.75
C SER A 15 13.77 19.54 -6.15
N ARG A 16 14.66 18.56 -6.30
CA ARG A 16 14.98 17.96 -7.60
C ARG A 16 13.91 17.00 -8.11
N TYR A 17 13.36 16.14 -7.25
CA TYR A 17 12.54 15.01 -7.69
C TYR A 17 11.04 15.14 -7.36
N SER A 18 10.64 16.06 -6.48
CA SER A 18 9.22 16.25 -6.17
C SER A 18 8.53 17.05 -7.27
N ARG A 19 7.37 16.57 -7.72
CA ARG A 19 6.47 17.28 -8.64
C ARG A 19 5.69 18.38 -7.92
N LEU A 20 6.38 19.39 -7.38
CA LEU A 20 5.78 20.45 -6.55
C LEU A 20 4.74 21.30 -7.29
N GLU A 21 4.83 21.35 -8.63
CA GLU A 21 3.87 21.97 -9.54
C GLU A 21 2.50 21.28 -9.52
N ASP A 22 2.42 19.98 -9.23
CA ASP A 22 1.16 19.26 -9.10
C ASP A 22 0.47 19.66 -7.80
N LYS A 23 -0.73 20.24 -7.88
CA LYS A 23 -1.56 20.68 -6.74
C LYS A 23 -1.77 19.59 -5.69
N ASN A 24 -1.76 18.32 -6.08
CA ASN A 24 -1.97 17.17 -5.19
C ASN A 24 -0.68 16.68 -4.51
N THR A 25 0.50 17.08 -5.00
CA THR A 25 1.79 16.76 -4.38
C THR A 25 2.05 17.71 -3.21
N ASN A 26 2.07 17.16 -1.99
CA ASN A 26 2.29 17.91 -0.75
C ASN A 26 3.31 17.21 0.17
N PRO A 27 4.61 17.22 -0.20
CA PRO A 27 5.64 16.48 0.51
C PRO A 27 5.83 16.95 1.96
N GLY A 28 6.41 16.07 2.78
CA GLY A 28 6.89 16.42 4.11
C GLY A 28 7.87 15.37 4.60
N PHE A 29 8.85 15.79 5.39
CA PHE A 29 9.83 14.91 6.00
C PHE A 29 9.98 15.20 7.49
N ILE A 30 10.44 14.19 8.22
CA ILE A 30 10.68 14.24 9.66
C ILE A 30 12.03 13.58 9.93
N ILE A 31 12.81 14.21 10.81
CA ILE A 31 14.04 13.69 11.37
C ILE A 31 13.83 13.61 12.88
N SER A 32 13.88 12.41 13.43
CA SER A 32 13.70 12.19 14.86
C SER A 32 14.76 11.23 15.37
N GLU A 33 15.33 11.52 16.53
CA GLU A 33 16.22 10.60 17.25
C GLU A 33 15.44 9.48 17.96
N LYS A 34 14.18 9.73 18.28
CA LYS A 34 13.29 8.80 18.97
C LYS A 34 12.19 8.35 18.05
N GLN A 35 11.94 7.05 18.04
CA GLN A 35 10.80 6.50 17.33
C GLN A 35 9.49 7.00 17.96
N PRO A 36 8.55 7.58 17.18
CA PRO A 36 7.25 7.95 17.71
C PRO A 36 6.43 6.74 18.15
N SER A 37 5.38 6.97 18.93
CA SER A 37 4.48 5.88 19.38
C SER A 37 3.84 5.15 18.19
N LEU A 38 3.86 3.81 18.24
CA LEU A 38 3.19 2.94 17.26
C LEU A 38 1.73 3.32 17.00
N ARG A 39 1.03 3.87 18.02
CA ARG A 39 -0.35 4.35 17.88
C ARG A 39 -0.55 5.35 16.73
N LEU A 40 0.49 6.10 16.37
CA LEU A 40 0.42 7.05 15.24
C LEU A 40 0.29 6.33 13.91
N TYR A 41 1.03 5.24 13.73
CA TYR A 41 0.87 4.36 12.59
C TYR A 41 -0.49 3.67 12.62
N GLU A 42 -0.87 3.07 13.75
CA GLU A 42 -2.15 2.35 13.86
C GLU A 42 -3.34 3.24 13.52
N ASN A 43 -3.36 4.47 14.03
CA ASN A 43 -4.42 5.42 13.71
C ASN A 43 -4.40 5.81 12.22
N ALA A 44 -3.22 6.02 11.64
CA ALA A 44 -3.08 6.42 10.23
C ALA A 44 -3.48 5.31 9.24
N VAL A 45 -3.25 4.05 9.60
CA VAL A 45 -3.59 2.89 8.74
C VAL A 45 -5.05 2.43 8.93
N LYS A 46 -5.67 2.72 10.08
CA LYS A 46 -7.03 2.26 10.44
C LYS A 46 -8.11 3.35 10.33
N GLU A 47 -7.73 4.63 10.37
CA GLU A 47 -8.67 5.76 10.52
C GLU A 47 -8.25 7.03 9.76
N VAL A 48 -9.17 8.01 9.71
CA VAL A 48 -8.89 9.35 9.17
C VAL A 48 -8.20 10.20 10.24
N VAL A 49 -6.95 10.54 10.00
CA VAL A 49 -6.13 11.35 10.92
C VAL A 49 -6.07 12.82 10.50
N SER A 50 -5.94 13.72 11.48
CA SER A 50 -5.83 15.16 11.24
C SER A 50 -4.39 15.65 11.25
N LEU A 51 -4.04 16.49 10.27
CA LEU A 51 -2.74 17.14 10.21
C LEU A 51 -2.42 17.94 11.48
N LYS A 52 -3.41 18.67 12.01
CA LYS A 52 -3.26 19.47 13.23
C LYS A 52 -2.82 18.63 14.42
N ASN A 53 -3.33 17.40 14.57
CA ASN A 53 -2.91 16.52 15.65
C ASN A 53 -1.50 15.98 15.39
N THR A 54 -1.18 15.59 14.15
CA THR A 54 0.18 15.17 13.77
C THR A 54 1.21 16.25 14.10
N GLU A 55 0.96 17.51 13.76
CA GLU A 55 1.88 18.62 14.04
C GLU A 55 2.07 18.86 15.54
N LYS A 56 0.99 18.80 16.34
CA LYS A 56 1.10 18.90 17.81
C LYS A 56 2.00 17.81 18.39
N ILE A 57 1.88 16.58 17.87
CA ILE A 57 2.66 15.44 18.32
C ILE A 57 4.14 15.64 17.95
N LEU A 58 4.43 16.04 16.70
CA LEU A 58 5.79 16.35 16.26
C LEU A 58 6.42 17.46 17.12
N GLN A 59 5.71 18.55 17.38
CA GLN A 59 6.15 19.65 18.25
C GLN A 59 6.48 19.15 19.66
N SER A 60 5.60 18.34 20.26
CA SER A 60 5.80 17.79 21.61
C SER A 60 6.97 16.79 21.70
N SER A 61 7.28 16.11 20.59
CA SER A 61 8.36 15.11 20.53
C SER A 61 9.76 15.70 20.36
N GLY A 62 9.86 16.98 19.99
CA GLY A 62 11.13 17.62 19.64
C GLY A 62 11.73 17.16 18.31
N ALA A 63 10.95 16.45 17.47
CA ALA A 63 11.39 16.05 16.13
C ALA A 63 11.59 17.28 15.23
N TYR A 64 12.61 17.24 14.38
CA TYR A 64 12.78 18.20 13.31
C TYR A 64 11.91 17.80 12.13
N TYR A 65 11.13 18.71 11.55
CA TYR A 65 10.28 18.38 10.42
C TYR A 65 10.01 19.59 9.53
N LYS A 66 9.78 19.33 8.24
CA LYS A 66 9.39 20.34 7.26
C LYS A 66 8.30 19.78 6.37
N GLY A 67 7.24 20.55 6.19
CA GLY A 67 6.13 20.22 5.30
C GLY A 67 6.01 21.27 4.21
N TYR A 68 5.71 20.84 3.00
CA TYR A 68 5.53 21.69 1.82
C TYR A 68 4.04 21.83 1.50
N LYS A 69 3.64 23.00 0.97
CA LYS A 69 2.25 23.29 0.55
C LYS A 69 1.25 23.07 1.68
N ASN A 70 0.28 22.16 1.53
CA ASN A 70 -0.68 21.87 2.60
C ASN A 70 -0.13 20.93 3.70
N ARG A 71 1.13 20.48 3.57
CA ARG A 71 1.90 19.73 4.59
C ARG A 71 1.33 18.36 4.94
N ARG A 72 0.36 17.83 4.17
CA ARG A 72 -0.25 16.51 4.42
C ARG A 72 0.75 15.35 4.39
N GLY A 73 1.87 15.47 3.68
CA GLY A 73 2.94 14.48 3.68
C GLY A 73 3.53 14.19 5.07
N LEU A 74 3.40 15.12 6.03
CA LEU A 74 3.82 14.89 7.41
C LEU A 74 3.05 13.75 8.10
N ILE A 75 1.80 13.50 7.71
CA ILE A 75 1.00 12.38 8.24
C ILE A 75 1.68 11.05 7.88
N GLY A 76 1.95 10.87 6.59
CA GLY A 76 2.61 9.66 6.08
C GLY A 76 4.00 9.50 6.65
N ALA A 77 4.82 10.56 6.62
CA ALA A 77 6.17 10.53 7.18
C ALA A 77 6.18 10.15 8.67
N THR A 78 5.22 10.67 9.46
CA THR A 78 5.11 10.33 10.89
C THR A 78 4.70 8.87 11.07
N ALA A 79 3.72 8.40 10.31
CA ALA A 79 3.25 7.02 10.37
C ALA A 79 4.35 6.03 9.97
N SER A 80 5.14 6.36 8.94
CA SER A 80 6.24 5.51 8.46
C SER A 80 7.31 5.29 9.52
N ILE A 81 7.76 6.36 10.22
CA ILE A 81 8.76 6.19 11.29
C ILE A 81 8.15 5.63 12.58
N ALA A 82 6.82 5.71 12.76
CA ALA A 82 6.13 5.13 13.92
C ALA A 82 5.87 3.63 13.78
N TRP A 83 5.87 3.10 12.55
CA TRP A 83 5.55 1.71 12.29
C TRP A 83 6.60 0.77 12.90
N LEU A 84 6.10 -0.30 13.52
CA LEU A 84 6.87 -1.46 13.96
C LEU A 84 6.13 -2.71 13.50
N PRO A 85 6.82 -3.68 12.89
CA PRO A 85 6.22 -4.94 12.47
C PRO A 85 5.99 -5.87 13.68
N ILE A 86 5.10 -5.49 14.59
CA ILE A 86 4.83 -6.26 15.82
C ILE A 86 4.08 -7.55 15.51
N SER A 87 3.06 -7.48 14.65
CA SER A 87 2.19 -8.61 14.34
C SER A 87 2.75 -9.46 13.22
N ASP A 88 3.07 -8.81 12.10
CA ASP A 88 3.46 -9.46 10.85
C ASP A 88 4.21 -8.45 9.97
N LYS A 89 4.90 -8.96 8.94
CA LYS A 89 5.59 -8.18 7.93
C LYS A 89 5.84 -8.99 6.68
N THR A 90 5.96 -8.28 5.57
CA THR A 90 6.43 -8.84 4.31
C THR A 90 7.53 -7.95 3.74
N TYR A 91 8.18 -8.41 2.69
CA TYR A 91 9.19 -7.67 1.97
C TYR A 91 8.73 -7.36 0.55
N GLU A 92 9.12 -6.20 0.03
CA GLU A 92 8.92 -5.82 -1.36
C GLU A 92 10.25 -5.37 -1.98
N LEU A 93 10.72 -6.09 -3.00
CA LEU A 93 11.83 -5.65 -3.83
C LEU A 93 11.28 -4.79 -4.94
N ILE A 94 11.66 -3.52 -4.96
CA ILE A 94 11.29 -2.57 -6.02
C ILE A 94 12.50 -2.36 -6.93
N ALA A 95 12.34 -2.71 -8.20
CA ALA A 95 13.30 -2.41 -9.26
C ALA A 95 12.90 -1.10 -9.96
N TYR A 96 13.88 -0.23 -10.19
CA TYR A 96 13.72 1.06 -10.84
C TYR A 96 14.33 1.04 -12.24
N ARG A 97 13.71 1.78 -13.15
CA ARG A 97 14.14 1.95 -14.55
C ARG A 97 14.80 3.31 -14.74
N ASP A 98 15.66 3.40 -15.75
CA ASP A 98 16.38 4.64 -16.10
C ASP A 98 15.42 5.81 -16.32
N GLU A 99 15.86 7.02 -15.93
CA GLU A 99 15.06 8.25 -16.01
C GLU A 99 14.55 8.53 -17.44
N GLU A 100 15.36 8.21 -18.44
CA GLU A 100 15.02 8.36 -19.87
C GLU A 100 13.80 7.55 -20.30
N LYS A 101 13.43 6.53 -19.52
CA LYS A 101 12.30 5.63 -19.80
C LYS A 101 11.05 5.91 -18.99
N TRP A 102 11.06 6.93 -18.13
CA TRP A 102 9.88 7.28 -17.36
C TRP A 102 8.76 7.73 -18.29
N GLY A 103 7.54 7.22 -18.04
CA GLY A 103 6.38 7.47 -18.89
C GLY A 103 6.28 6.62 -20.17
N THR A 104 7.33 5.88 -20.56
CA THR A 104 7.24 4.93 -21.68
C THR A 104 6.65 3.59 -21.23
N GLU A 105 6.20 2.78 -22.19
CA GLU A 105 5.79 1.40 -21.92
C GLU A 105 6.96 0.60 -21.33
N ARG A 106 6.65 -0.31 -20.39
CA ARG A 106 7.62 -1.17 -19.73
C ARG A 106 7.86 -2.42 -20.58
N VAL A 107 9.12 -2.81 -20.71
CA VAL A 107 9.46 -4.10 -21.32
C VAL A 107 9.70 -5.12 -20.21
N LEU A 108 8.78 -6.07 -20.07
CA LEU A 108 8.84 -7.15 -19.08
C LEU A 108 8.27 -8.44 -19.68
N ASP A 109 9.08 -9.48 -19.74
CA ASP A 109 8.69 -10.79 -20.27
C ASP A 109 7.81 -11.53 -19.25
N GLU A 110 6.53 -11.67 -19.57
CA GLU A 110 5.55 -12.36 -18.74
C GLU A 110 5.93 -13.82 -18.44
N SER A 111 6.57 -14.52 -19.38
CA SER A 111 6.96 -15.92 -19.18
C SER A 111 8.04 -16.04 -18.08
N SER A 112 8.89 -15.03 -17.96
CA SER A 112 9.90 -14.93 -16.91
C SER A 112 9.28 -14.72 -15.53
N VAL A 113 8.20 -13.92 -15.44
CA VAL A 113 7.44 -13.70 -14.21
C VAL A 113 6.76 -15.00 -13.76
N LYS A 114 6.08 -15.71 -14.67
CA LYS A 114 5.48 -17.03 -14.39
C LYS A 114 6.52 -18.05 -13.93
N LYS A 115 7.72 -18.01 -14.50
CA LYS A 115 8.82 -18.89 -14.08
C LYS A 115 9.30 -18.54 -12.67
N MET A 116 9.48 -17.26 -12.38
CA MET A 116 9.85 -16.77 -11.05
C MET A 116 8.84 -17.21 -10.00
N ASP A 117 7.56 -16.93 -10.23
CA ASP A 117 6.43 -17.24 -9.35
C ASP A 117 6.39 -18.74 -8.96
N LYS A 118 6.68 -19.64 -9.90
CA LYS A 118 6.76 -21.09 -9.64
C LYS A 118 8.01 -21.54 -8.87
N ASN A 119 9.09 -20.78 -8.91
CA ASN A 119 10.41 -21.17 -8.38
C ASN A 119 10.81 -20.42 -7.11
N CYS A 120 9.99 -19.46 -6.66
CA CYS A 120 10.20 -18.64 -5.48
C CYS A 120 8.93 -18.69 -4.60
N PRO A 121 8.71 -19.79 -3.86
CA PRO A 121 7.46 -20.05 -3.13
C PRO A 121 7.12 -19.07 -1.99
N SER A 122 8.08 -18.29 -1.48
CA SER A 122 7.80 -17.21 -0.52
C SER A 122 7.24 -15.96 -1.20
N THR A 123 7.31 -15.87 -2.53
CA THR A 123 6.75 -14.73 -3.27
C THR A 123 5.26 -14.92 -3.52
N PHE A 124 4.51 -13.81 -3.57
CA PHE A 124 3.07 -13.84 -3.75
C PHE A 124 2.57 -12.65 -4.56
N ASP A 125 1.31 -12.73 -5.02
CA ASP A 125 0.65 -11.71 -5.85
C ASP A 125 1.45 -11.31 -7.11
N ASN A 126 2.21 -12.24 -7.71
CA ASN A 126 3.07 -11.93 -8.85
C ASN A 126 2.34 -11.98 -10.21
N TYR A 127 1.51 -13.02 -10.40
CA TYR A 127 0.79 -13.25 -11.65
C TYR A 127 -0.59 -13.82 -11.38
N ASP A 128 -1.61 -13.21 -11.99
CA ASP A 128 -2.97 -13.73 -11.97
C ASP A 128 -3.17 -14.66 -13.17
N TYR A 129 -3.16 -15.97 -12.91
CA TYR A 129 -3.31 -16.99 -13.95
C TYR A 129 -4.73 -17.07 -14.52
N GLU A 130 -5.74 -16.76 -13.72
CA GLU A 130 -7.15 -16.81 -14.12
C GLU A 130 -7.49 -15.66 -15.07
N ASN A 131 -6.95 -14.47 -14.80
CA ASN A 131 -7.19 -13.27 -15.61
C ASN A 131 -6.04 -12.94 -16.57
N HIS A 132 -5.02 -13.81 -16.66
CA HIS A 132 -3.82 -13.62 -17.49
C HIS A 132 -3.18 -12.25 -17.33
N HIS A 133 -2.94 -11.84 -16.08
CA HIS A 133 -2.52 -10.49 -15.76
C HIS A 133 -1.25 -10.46 -14.91
N ASN A 134 -0.24 -9.76 -15.41
CA ASN A 134 0.98 -9.47 -14.67
C ASN A 134 0.71 -8.45 -13.55
N ARG A 135 1.06 -8.80 -12.32
CA ARG A 135 0.77 -8.00 -11.12
C ARG A 135 2.00 -7.29 -10.56
N ILE A 136 3.20 -7.65 -11.00
CA ILE A 136 4.44 -7.04 -10.51
C ILE A 136 4.76 -5.70 -11.18
N ALA A 137 4.22 -5.42 -12.38
CA ALA A 137 4.47 -4.18 -13.11
C ALA A 137 3.34 -3.15 -12.91
N PRO A 138 3.65 -1.89 -12.54
CA PRO A 138 2.64 -0.86 -12.44
C PRO A 138 2.22 -0.31 -13.81
N ASN A 139 0.97 0.15 -13.91
CA ASN A 139 0.41 0.79 -15.12
C ASN A 139 0.57 2.32 -15.15
N SER A 140 1.32 2.90 -14.20
CA SER A 140 1.53 4.34 -14.10
C SER A 140 2.82 4.79 -14.80
N PRO A 141 2.98 6.08 -15.16
CA PRO A 141 4.21 6.63 -15.76
C PRO A 141 5.38 6.75 -14.77
N CYS A 142 5.35 6.01 -13.66
CA CYS A 142 6.25 6.13 -12.53
C CYS A 142 7.64 5.49 -12.79
N PRO A 143 8.64 5.72 -11.92
CA PRO A 143 10.00 5.20 -12.07
C PRO A 143 10.16 3.71 -11.75
N ILE A 144 9.12 3.05 -11.24
CA ILE A 144 9.17 1.63 -10.87
C ILE A 144 9.08 0.78 -12.14
N LEU A 145 10.00 -0.15 -12.32
CA LEU A 145 9.96 -1.17 -13.37
C LEU A 145 9.04 -2.34 -12.97
N TYR A 146 9.31 -2.94 -11.81
CA TYR A 146 8.46 -3.95 -11.18
C TYR A 146 8.69 -4.00 -9.66
N GLY A 147 7.73 -4.57 -8.93
CA GLY A 147 7.83 -4.89 -7.52
C GLY A 147 7.55 -6.37 -7.27
N ILE A 148 8.44 -7.07 -6.57
CA ILE A 148 8.26 -8.49 -6.18
C ILE A 148 8.03 -8.53 -4.67
N ARG A 149 6.94 -9.14 -4.23
CA ARG A 149 6.58 -9.27 -2.82
C ARG A 149 6.85 -10.69 -2.33
N GLY A 150 7.24 -10.83 -1.07
CA GLY A 150 7.41 -12.13 -0.45
C GLY A 150 7.75 -12.07 1.03
N ASP A 151 7.79 -13.24 1.65
CA ASP A 151 8.06 -13.38 3.09
C ASP A 151 9.55 -13.52 3.43
N ASP A 152 10.40 -13.85 2.44
CA ASP A 152 11.85 -14.02 2.61
C ASP A 152 12.64 -13.03 1.73
N ASP A 153 13.34 -12.09 2.35
CA ASP A 153 14.17 -11.08 1.70
C ASP A 153 15.32 -11.70 0.86
N LYS A 154 15.86 -12.84 1.28
CA LYS A 154 16.89 -13.56 0.54
C LYS A 154 16.33 -14.22 -0.72
N GLU A 155 15.09 -14.71 -0.66
CA GLU A 155 14.45 -15.27 -1.83
C GLU A 155 14.09 -14.18 -2.85
N LEU A 156 13.77 -12.96 -2.42
CA LEU A 156 13.59 -11.83 -3.34
C LEU A 156 14.85 -11.52 -4.16
N LEU A 157 16.04 -11.62 -3.55
CA LEU A 157 17.32 -11.49 -4.27
C LEU A 157 17.54 -12.62 -5.29
N ARG A 158 16.98 -13.80 -5.05
CA ARG A 158 16.98 -14.88 -6.04
C ARG A 158 15.93 -14.62 -7.13
N ALA A 159 14.75 -14.15 -6.76
CA ALA A 159 13.62 -13.89 -7.66
C ALA A 159 14.00 -12.94 -8.79
N ILE A 160 14.78 -11.91 -8.51
CA ILE A 160 15.25 -10.94 -9.52
C ILE A 160 16.00 -11.61 -10.69
N SER A 161 16.73 -12.71 -10.44
CA SER A 161 17.52 -13.41 -11.47
C SER A 161 16.68 -14.15 -12.49
N PHE A 162 15.41 -14.41 -12.18
CA PHE A 162 14.47 -15.04 -13.11
C PHE A 162 13.84 -14.03 -14.06
N ILE A 163 13.76 -12.76 -13.65
CA ILE A 163 13.04 -11.73 -14.38
C ILE A 163 13.84 -11.29 -15.61
N LYS A 164 13.16 -11.32 -16.76
CA LYS A 164 13.66 -10.75 -18.00
C LYS A 164 12.88 -9.47 -18.31
N SER A 165 13.56 -8.36 -18.26
CA SER A 165 13.01 -7.04 -18.53
C SER A 165 14.00 -6.20 -19.33
N GLU A 166 13.62 -4.95 -19.60
CA GLU A 166 14.62 -3.92 -19.84
C GLU A 166 15.60 -3.76 -18.67
N GLN A 167 16.69 -3.04 -18.92
CA GLN A 167 17.74 -2.79 -17.93
C GLN A 167 17.17 -2.18 -16.64
N VAL A 168 17.51 -2.83 -15.53
CA VAL A 168 17.28 -2.33 -14.17
C VAL A 168 18.37 -1.32 -13.86
N ASN A 169 17.97 -0.10 -13.50
CA ASN A 169 18.89 0.95 -13.08
C ASN A 169 19.39 0.72 -11.64
N SER A 170 18.45 0.46 -10.75
CA SER A 170 18.68 0.24 -9.32
C SER A 170 17.54 -0.57 -8.73
N TRP A 171 17.75 -1.12 -7.54
CA TRP A 171 16.71 -1.81 -6.80
C TRP A 171 16.92 -1.64 -5.29
N MET A 172 15.84 -1.78 -4.53
CA MET A 172 15.87 -1.74 -3.07
C MET A 172 14.82 -2.71 -2.51
N ILE A 173 15.15 -3.37 -1.40
CA ILE A 173 14.20 -4.18 -0.64
C ILE A 173 13.67 -3.33 0.51
N PHE A 174 12.34 -3.30 0.64
CA PHE A 174 11.64 -2.65 1.74
C PHE A 174 11.00 -3.69 2.64
N GLU A 175 11.09 -3.49 3.95
CA GLU A 175 10.21 -4.15 4.91
C GLU A 175 8.88 -3.39 4.93
N THR A 176 7.75 -4.10 4.81
CA THR A 176 6.43 -3.50 4.57
C THR A 176 5.32 -4.12 5.42
N ASN A 177 4.24 -3.38 5.56
CA ASN A 177 2.96 -3.83 6.13
C ASN A 177 2.01 -4.39 5.06
N GLN A 178 2.49 -4.68 3.85
CA GLN A 178 1.64 -5.20 2.79
C GLN A 178 1.35 -6.67 3.04
N GLY A 179 0.14 -7.14 2.71
CA GLY A 179 -0.25 -8.54 2.92
C GLY A 179 -0.52 -8.92 4.39
N THR A 180 -0.44 -7.99 5.35
CA THR A 180 -0.56 -8.30 6.79
C THR A 180 -1.94 -8.03 7.41
N ASP A 181 -2.87 -7.46 6.64
CA ASP A 181 -4.19 -7.03 7.14
C ASP A 181 -4.15 -5.98 8.29
N ASP A 182 -3.04 -5.25 8.46
CA ASP A 182 -2.84 -4.24 9.54
C ASP A 182 -3.96 -3.18 9.66
N HIS A 183 -4.64 -2.90 8.55
CA HIS A 183 -5.71 -1.93 8.43
C HIS A 183 -7.08 -2.43 8.92
N LEU A 184 -7.25 -3.75 9.11
CA LEU A 184 -8.53 -4.36 9.47
C LEU A 184 -8.86 -4.25 10.97
N GLN A 185 -10.12 -3.94 11.27
CA GLN A 185 -10.62 -3.82 12.65
C GLN A 185 -11.87 -4.68 12.86
N ARG A 186 -11.97 -5.39 13.99
CA ARG A 186 -13.17 -6.19 14.30
C ARG A 186 -14.33 -5.28 14.75
N LYS A 187 -15.32 -5.16 13.86
CA LYS A 187 -16.59 -4.38 13.88
C LYS A 187 -17.85 -5.14 14.31
N THR A 188 -18.68 -4.64 15.23
CA THR A 188 -20.14 -4.88 15.15
C THR A 188 -20.73 -4.02 14.04
N ILE A 189 -21.83 -4.43 13.42
CA ILE A 189 -22.40 -3.72 12.26
C ILE A 189 -22.73 -2.26 12.57
N ASP A 190 -23.36 -1.98 13.72
CA ASP A 190 -23.76 -0.63 14.13
C ASP A 190 -22.59 0.34 14.39
N SER A 191 -21.38 -0.18 14.61
CA SER A 191 -20.18 0.61 14.90
C SER A 191 -19.30 0.85 13.67
N ILE A 192 -19.66 0.29 12.51
CA ILE A 192 -18.97 0.52 11.24
C ILE A 192 -19.24 1.95 10.78
N LYS A 193 -18.18 2.67 10.41
CA LYS A 193 -18.26 4.03 9.88
C LYS A 193 -17.59 4.09 8.51
N PRO A 194 -18.00 5.03 7.63
CA PRO A 194 -17.25 5.33 6.41
C PRO A 194 -15.76 5.54 6.71
N TYR A 195 -14.90 5.18 5.76
CA TYR A 195 -13.44 5.22 5.90
C TYR A 195 -12.85 4.26 6.94
N ASN A 196 -13.56 3.18 7.29
CA ASN A 196 -13.00 2.06 8.04
C ASN A 196 -12.93 0.81 7.17
N SER A 197 -11.89 0.02 7.39
CA SER A 197 -11.76 -1.34 6.85
C SER A 197 -11.95 -2.30 8.02
N VAL A 198 -12.89 -3.23 7.88
CA VAL A 198 -13.39 -4.00 9.03
C VAL A 198 -13.53 -5.48 8.74
N ILE A 199 -13.40 -6.27 9.79
CA ILE A 199 -13.84 -7.66 9.84
C ILE A 199 -15.12 -7.67 10.67
N THR A 200 -16.22 -8.10 10.07
CA THR A 200 -17.50 -8.28 10.75
C THR A 200 -18.11 -9.64 10.40
N LYS A 201 -19.10 -10.07 11.17
CA LYS A 201 -19.81 -11.34 10.96
C LYS A 201 -21.31 -11.08 11.03
N GLY A 202 -22.05 -11.68 10.12
CA GLY A 202 -23.50 -11.58 10.08
C GLY A 202 -24.11 -12.73 9.27
N THR A 203 -25.44 -12.84 9.33
CA THR A 203 -26.23 -13.76 8.52
C THR A 203 -26.80 -12.99 7.34
N VAL A 204 -26.84 -13.60 6.15
CA VAL A 204 -27.42 -12.97 4.96
C VAL A 204 -28.92 -12.77 5.17
N THR A 205 -29.39 -11.54 4.96
CA THR A 205 -30.83 -11.18 5.03
C THR A 205 -31.40 -10.81 3.67
N ILE A 206 -30.58 -10.23 2.79
CA ILE A 206 -30.92 -9.98 1.39
C ILE A 206 -29.96 -10.77 0.52
N LYS A 207 -30.50 -11.71 -0.26
CA LYS A 207 -29.73 -12.54 -1.16
C LYS A 207 -28.97 -11.69 -2.20
N PRO A 208 -27.80 -12.16 -2.66
CA PRO A 208 -27.01 -11.46 -3.66
C PRO A 208 -27.78 -11.14 -4.94
N TYR A 209 -27.76 -9.88 -5.37
CA TYR A 209 -28.33 -9.42 -6.64
C TYR A 209 -27.33 -8.55 -7.42
N THR A 210 -27.45 -8.53 -8.75
CA THR A 210 -26.52 -7.80 -9.62
C THR A 210 -27.12 -6.45 -10.03
N ILE A 211 -26.35 -5.38 -9.89
CA ILE A 211 -26.71 -4.03 -10.36
C ILE A 211 -25.99 -3.66 -11.67
N LYS A 212 -26.41 -2.56 -12.30
CA LYS A 212 -25.77 -2.02 -13.52
C LYS A 212 -24.26 -1.85 -13.30
N GLY A 213 -23.46 -2.27 -14.29
CA GLY A 213 -22.00 -2.32 -14.18
C GLY A 213 -21.47 -3.68 -13.71
N GLY A 214 -22.34 -4.61 -13.31
CA GLY A 214 -21.96 -5.97 -12.95
C GLY A 214 -21.49 -6.13 -11.49
N HIS A 215 -21.79 -5.16 -10.63
CA HIS A 215 -21.52 -5.26 -9.19
C HIS A 215 -22.58 -6.15 -8.52
N VAL A 216 -22.17 -6.95 -7.54
CA VAL A 216 -23.08 -7.81 -6.76
C VAL A 216 -23.23 -7.23 -5.36
N ILE A 217 -24.47 -6.98 -4.93
CA ILE A 217 -24.82 -6.44 -3.62
C ILE A 217 -25.61 -7.50 -2.85
N PHE A 218 -25.36 -7.61 -1.55
CA PHE A 218 -26.14 -8.42 -0.61
C PHE A 218 -26.14 -7.74 0.76
N THR A 219 -27.04 -8.12 1.65
CA THR A 219 -27.13 -7.52 2.98
C THR A 219 -26.93 -8.59 4.04
N ILE A 220 -26.14 -8.26 5.06
CA ILE A 220 -25.95 -9.11 6.24
C ILE A 220 -26.49 -8.42 7.48
N LYS A 221 -26.84 -9.23 8.48
CA LYS A 221 -27.35 -8.80 9.78
C LYS A 221 -26.61 -9.47 10.92
N ASP A 222 -26.35 -8.70 11.98
CA ASP A 222 -25.97 -9.19 13.30
C ASP A 222 -26.99 -8.73 14.36
N TYR A 223 -26.69 -8.91 15.64
CA TYR A 223 -27.59 -8.51 16.73
C TYR A 223 -27.68 -6.98 16.91
N THR A 224 -26.83 -6.20 16.24
CA THR A 224 -26.74 -4.73 16.36
C THR A 224 -27.37 -4.00 15.18
N GLY A 225 -27.35 -4.58 13.98
CA GLY A 225 -27.90 -3.93 12.80
C GLY A 225 -27.75 -4.71 11.51
N GLU A 226 -28.01 -4.03 10.39
CA GLU A 226 -27.88 -4.56 9.03
C GLU A 226 -26.95 -3.67 8.21
N ILE A 227 -26.18 -4.27 7.29
CA ILE A 227 -25.27 -3.54 6.41
C ILE A 227 -25.19 -4.20 5.03
N ASP A 228 -25.11 -3.34 4.01
CA ASP A 228 -24.86 -3.77 2.65
C ASP A 228 -23.40 -4.13 2.44
N CYS A 229 -23.20 -5.25 1.74
CA CYS A 229 -21.91 -5.77 1.30
C CYS A 229 -21.88 -5.74 -0.23
N ALA A 230 -20.70 -5.45 -0.80
CA ALA A 230 -20.54 -5.33 -2.25
C ALA A 230 -19.32 -6.12 -2.75
N ALA A 231 -19.52 -6.87 -3.82
CA ALA A 231 -18.45 -7.39 -4.67
C ALA A 231 -18.49 -6.66 -6.02
N TYR A 232 -17.60 -5.67 -6.18
CA TYR A 232 -17.57 -4.83 -7.37
C TYR A 232 -17.05 -5.57 -8.62
N GLU A 233 -17.39 -5.07 -9.81
CA GLU A 233 -16.96 -5.60 -11.11
C GLU A 233 -15.46 -5.99 -11.17
N PRO A 234 -14.52 -5.17 -10.68
CA PRO A 234 -13.09 -5.47 -10.78
C PRO A 234 -12.66 -6.73 -10.01
N THR A 235 -13.49 -7.28 -9.12
CA THR A 235 -13.21 -8.55 -8.42
C THR A 235 -13.42 -9.80 -9.29
N LYS A 236 -13.86 -9.63 -10.54
CA LYS A 236 -13.95 -10.68 -11.57
C LYS A 236 -14.70 -11.92 -11.07
N ASN A 237 -14.02 -13.07 -11.05
CA ASN A 237 -14.59 -14.38 -10.76
C ASN A 237 -15.05 -14.52 -9.29
N PHE A 238 -14.53 -13.68 -8.38
CA PHE A 238 -14.94 -13.67 -6.97
C PHE A 238 -16.45 -13.45 -6.80
N ARG A 239 -17.05 -12.64 -7.69
CA ARG A 239 -18.51 -12.41 -7.72
C ARG A 239 -19.31 -13.71 -7.88
N ASN A 240 -18.76 -14.74 -8.52
CA ASN A 240 -19.44 -16.03 -8.69
C ASN A 240 -19.50 -16.85 -7.40
N VAL A 241 -18.58 -16.60 -6.46
CA VAL A 241 -18.64 -17.17 -5.11
C VAL A 241 -19.73 -16.45 -4.33
N ILE A 242 -19.72 -15.11 -4.37
CA ILE A 242 -20.69 -14.27 -3.66
C ILE A 242 -22.13 -14.55 -4.09
N ARG A 243 -22.39 -14.80 -5.38
CA ARG A 243 -23.73 -15.16 -5.88
C ARG A 243 -24.33 -16.45 -5.30
N ARG A 244 -23.53 -17.29 -4.65
CA ARG A 244 -23.97 -18.56 -4.05
C ARG A 244 -24.32 -18.44 -2.57
N LEU A 245 -24.18 -17.25 -1.99
CA LEU A 245 -24.61 -17.01 -0.62
C LEU A 245 -26.14 -17.07 -0.53
N ASP A 246 -26.64 -17.70 0.52
CA ASP A 246 -28.07 -17.90 0.81
C ASP A 246 -28.50 -17.24 2.11
#